data_AF-R9K2A2-F1
#
_entry.id   AF-R9K2A2-F1
#
_cell.length_a   1.000
_cell.length_b   1.000
_cell.length_c   1.000
_cell.angle_alpha   90.00
_cell.angle_beta   90.00
_cell.angle_gamma   90.00
#
_symmetry.space_group_name_H-M   'P 1'
#
loop_
_entity.id
_entity.type
_entity.pdbx_description
1 polymer ?
#
loop_
_entity_poly.entity_id
_entity_poly.type
_entity_poly.pdbx_seq_one_letter_code
_entity_poly.pdbx_strand_id
1 'polypeptide(L)'
;MNAEEERRQQSLNYDLETLAICGLLHDLCKIDAYRLTEGQKGKPEYQLTKNFPAGHGEKSVILILQFMHLTQEEILAIRWHMGQYDFYARGGGYDLDNAFRQSKLAVMLHLADMMATHFDEREEKKK
;
A
#
# COMPACT_ATOMS: atom_id res chain seq x y z
N MET A 1 29.32 -3.82 0.58
CA MET A 1 28.64 -2.70 -0.10
C MET A 1 29.71 -1.81 -0.68
N ASN A 2 29.60 -1.40 -1.93
CA ASN A 2 30.58 -0.50 -2.53
C ASN A 2 30.25 0.98 -2.19
N ALA A 3 31.22 1.88 -2.33
CA ALA A 3 31.05 3.30 -1.98
C ALA A 3 29.95 4.02 -2.80
N GLU A 4 29.52 3.43 -3.93
CA GLU A 4 28.44 3.96 -4.75
C GLU A 4 27.06 3.53 -4.23
N GLU A 5 26.92 2.27 -3.80
CA GLU A 5 25.74 1.74 -3.10
C GLU A 5 25.52 2.49 -1.78
N GLU A 6 26.59 2.73 -1.01
CA GLU A 6 26.54 3.50 0.23
C GLU A 6 26.04 4.94 -0.01
N ARG A 7 26.53 5.61 -1.06
CA ARG A 7 26.04 6.95 -1.45
C ARG A 7 24.59 6.96 -1.92
N ARG A 8 24.16 5.92 -2.66
CA ARG A 8 22.76 5.79 -3.11
C ARG A 8 21.82 5.58 -1.92
N GLN A 9 22.18 4.74 -0.96
CA GLN A 9 21.43 4.56 0.28
C GLN A 9 21.41 5.82 1.16
N GLN A 10 22.54 6.53 1.26
CA GLN A 10 22.62 7.77 2.04
C GLN A 10 21.71 8.88 1.49
N SER A 11 21.41 8.87 0.19
CA SER A 11 20.46 9.81 -0.45
C SER A 11 18.98 9.47 -0.22
N LEU A 12 18.67 8.34 0.44
CA LEU A 12 17.33 7.81 0.65
C LEU A 12 16.89 7.87 2.13
N ASN A 13 17.56 8.66 2.97
CA ASN A 13 17.14 8.86 4.35
C ASN A 13 15.82 9.63 4.41
N TYR A 14 14.71 8.91 4.25
CA TYR A 14 13.40 9.39 4.67
C TYR A 14 13.38 9.50 6.19
N ASP A 15 12.66 10.49 6.69
CA ASP A 15 12.41 10.57 8.11
C ASP A 15 11.55 9.37 8.59
N LEU A 16 11.61 9.11 9.90
CA LEU A 16 10.84 8.02 10.49
C LEU A 16 9.32 8.27 10.43
N GLU A 17 8.89 9.51 10.29
CA GLU A 17 7.48 9.89 10.26
C GLU A 17 6.84 9.48 8.93
N THR A 18 7.43 9.84 7.79
CA THR A 18 7.06 9.40 6.45
C THR A 18 7.09 7.88 6.34
N LEU A 19 8.13 7.22 6.87
CA LEU A 19 8.18 5.75 6.87
C LEU A 19 7.05 5.15 7.70
N ALA A 20 6.71 5.73 8.86
CA ALA A 20 5.60 5.27 9.69
C ALA A 20 4.24 5.53 9.00
N ILE A 21 4.04 6.71 8.41
CA ILE A 21 2.82 7.08 7.68
C ILE A 21 2.60 6.09 6.54
N CYS A 22 3.59 5.90 5.66
CA CYS A 22 3.46 4.99 4.54
C CYS A 22 3.33 3.53 5.00
N GLY A 23 4.20 3.08 5.90
CA GLY A 23 4.21 1.69 6.36
C GLY A 23 2.92 1.29 7.07
N LEU A 24 2.40 2.14 7.96
CA LEU A 24 1.22 1.83 8.76
C LEU A 24 -0.11 2.12 8.05
N LEU A 25 -0.14 3.09 7.13
CA LEU A 25 -1.40 3.62 6.58
C LEU A 25 -1.62 3.30 5.09
N HIS A 26 -0.67 2.68 4.38
CA HIS A 26 -0.85 2.38 2.95
C HIS A 26 -2.11 1.57 2.65
N ASP A 27 -2.48 0.67 3.57
CA ASP A 27 -3.59 -0.28 3.44
C ASP A 27 -4.86 0.13 4.18
N LEU A 28 -4.99 1.41 4.55
CA LEU A 28 -6.18 1.93 5.25
C LEU A 28 -7.47 1.73 4.44
N CYS A 29 -7.38 1.52 3.13
CA CYS A 29 -8.51 1.11 2.30
C CYS A 29 -9.22 -0.19 2.74
N LYS A 30 -8.55 -1.02 3.56
CA LYS A 30 -9.06 -2.31 4.03
C LYS A 30 -9.91 -2.22 5.31
N ILE A 31 -9.99 -1.05 5.97
CA ILE A 31 -10.67 -0.89 7.28
C ILE A 31 -12.15 -1.31 7.28
N ASP A 32 -12.83 -1.17 6.14
CA ASP A 32 -14.22 -1.55 5.95
C ASP A 32 -14.39 -2.56 4.81
N ALA A 33 -13.30 -3.19 4.34
CA ALA A 33 -13.35 -4.10 3.20
C ALA A 33 -14.23 -5.33 3.47
N TYR A 34 -14.33 -5.78 4.71
CA TYR A 34 -15.12 -6.95 5.08
C TYR A 34 -16.13 -6.61 6.17
N ARG A 35 -17.35 -7.10 6.01
CA ARG A 35 -18.38 -7.09 7.05
C ARG A 35 -18.72 -8.51 7.45
N LEU A 36 -18.75 -8.76 8.75
CA LEU A 36 -19.26 -10.00 9.30
C LEU A 36 -20.77 -10.07 9.08
N THR A 37 -21.23 -11.14 8.46
CA THR A 37 -22.65 -11.40 8.19
C THR A 37 -23.02 -12.79 8.69
N GLU A 38 -24.29 -13.00 9.02
CA GLU A 38 -24.80 -14.35 9.26
C GLU A 38 -24.91 -15.05 7.89
N GLY A 39 -23.94 -15.90 7.58
CA GLY A 39 -23.90 -16.66 6.34
C GLY A 39 -25.02 -17.69 6.28
N GLN A 40 -25.17 -18.32 5.11
CA GLN A 40 -26.15 -19.39 4.94
C GLN A 40 -25.81 -20.56 5.87
N LYS A 41 -26.78 -20.97 6.71
CA LYS A 41 -26.68 -21.98 7.79
C LYS A 41 -26.15 -21.48 9.15
N GLY A 42 -26.24 -20.17 9.44
CA GLY A 42 -25.94 -19.63 10.78
C GLY A 42 -24.46 -19.63 11.14
N LYS A 43 -23.57 -19.75 10.14
CA LYS A 43 -22.12 -19.59 10.32
C LYS A 43 -21.73 -18.18 9.94
N PRO A 44 -20.90 -17.48 10.73
CA PRO A 44 -20.41 -16.16 10.37
C PRO A 44 -19.61 -16.22 9.06
N GLU A 45 -19.95 -15.35 8.11
CA GLU A 45 -19.31 -15.22 6.81
C GLU A 45 -18.88 -13.76 6.60
N TYR A 46 -17.64 -13.56 6.14
CA TYR A 46 -17.14 -12.25 5.79
C TYR A 46 -17.53 -11.90 4.35
N GLN A 47 -18.38 -10.89 4.19
CA GLN A 47 -18.76 -10.37 2.89
C GLN A 47 -17.93 -9.14 2.56
N LEU A 48 -17.47 -9.06 1.31
CA LEU A 48 -16.79 -7.88 0.80
C LEU A 48 -17.79 -6.71 0.76
N THR A 49 -17.47 -5.61 1.42
CA THR A 49 -18.28 -4.40 1.32
C THR A 49 -17.87 -3.62 0.07
N LYS A 50 -18.85 -2.95 -0.55
CA LYS A 50 -18.62 -1.99 -1.64
C LYS A 50 -18.78 -0.56 -1.15
N ASN A 51 -18.49 -0.33 0.13
CA ASN A 51 -18.59 0.99 0.73
C ASN A 51 -17.44 1.85 0.18
N PHE A 52 -17.80 2.97 -0.44
CA PHE A 52 -16.89 3.90 -1.10
C PHE A 52 -16.06 3.24 -2.24
N PRO A 53 -16.62 3.20 -3.48
CA PRO A 53 -16.00 2.51 -4.62
C PRO A 53 -14.85 3.34 -5.24
N ALA A 54 -13.81 3.60 -4.45
CA ALA A 54 -12.53 4.14 -4.90
C ALA A 54 -11.52 2.99 -5.07
N GLY A 55 -10.48 3.20 -5.89
CA GLY A 55 -9.34 2.28 -5.97
C GLY A 55 -8.66 2.13 -4.61
N HIS A 56 -7.93 1.02 -4.40
CA HIS A 56 -7.33 0.70 -3.11
C HIS A 56 -6.40 1.81 -2.61
N GLY A 57 -5.43 2.20 -3.44
CA GLY A 57 -4.52 3.31 -3.12
C GLY A 57 -5.24 4.65 -2.95
N GLU A 58 -6.15 5.00 -3.86
CA GLU A 58 -6.92 6.26 -3.78
C GLU A 58 -7.74 6.34 -2.50
N LYS A 59 -8.38 5.24 -2.09
CA LYS A 59 -9.18 5.18 -0.87
C LYS A 59 -8.34 5.44 0.36
N SER A 60 -7.15 4.82 0.48
CA SER A 60 -6.24 5.08 1.59
C SER A 60 -5.86 6.56 1.66
N VAL A 61 -5.43 7.16 0.53
CA VAL A 61 -5.07 8.59 0.48
C VAL A 61 -6.24 9.49 0.91
N ILE A 62 -7.44 9.26 0.37
CA ILE A 62 -8.63 10.08 0.67
C ILE A 62 -9.01 9.98 2.14
N LEU A 63 -8.90 8.80 2.75
CA LEU A 63 -9.21 8.61 4.17
C LEU A 63 -8.18 9.34 5.05
N ILE A 64 -6.89 9.25 4.73
CA ILE A 64 -5.83 9.88 5.52
C ILE A 64 -5.91 11.41 5.45
N LEU A 65 -6.12 11.97 4.24
CA LEU A 65 -6.19 13.42 4.01
C LEU A 65 -7.32 14.12 4.78
N GLN A 66 -8.32 13.38 5.28
CA GLN A 66 -9.38 13.93 6.14
C GLN A 66 -8.90 14.22 7.56
N PHE A 67 -7.76 13.66 7.99
CA PHE A 67 -7.26 13.77 9.36
C PHE A 67 -5.86 14.39 9.44
N MET A 68 -5.05 14.27 8.39
CA MET A 68 -3.70 14.84 8.35
C MET A 68 -3.28 15.21 6.92
N HIS A 69 -2.27 16.08 6.80
CA HIS A 69 -1.67 16.37 5.51
C HIS A 69 -0.67 15.28 5.12
N LEU A 70 -0.60 14.99 3.84
CA LEU A 70 0.43 14.12 3.26
C LEU A 70 1.29 14.93 2.29
N THR A 71 2.58 14.62 2.27
CA THR A 71 3.48 15.11 1.23
C THR A 71 3.13 14.47 -0.12
N GLN A 72 3.57 15.08 -1.21
CA GLN A 72 3.36 14.49 -2.54
C GLN A 72 4.01 13.11 -2.66
N GLU A 73 5.14 12.90 -1.98
CA GLU A 73 5.86 11.64 -2.01
C GLU A 73 5.12 10.54 -1.24
N GLU A 74 4.56 10.84 -0.07
CA GLU A 74 3.71 9.93 0.69
C GLU A 74 2.44 9.57 -0.07
N ILE A 75 1.81 10.56 -0.73
CA ILE A 75 0.63 10.34 -1.58
C ILE A 75 0.98 9.37 -2.71
N LEU A 76 2.08 9.59 -3.43
CA LEU A 76 2.52 8.71 -4.51
C LEU A 76 2.83 7.32 -3.98
N ALA A 77 3.51 7.21 -2.85
CA ALA A 77 3.84 5.93 -2.24
C ALA A 77 2.60 5.14 -1.84
N ILE A 78 1.69 5.75 -1.08
CA ILE A 78 0.46 5.11 -0.63
C ILE A 78 -0.45 4.77 -1.81
N ARG A 79 -0.60 5.66 -2.79
CA ARG A 79 -1.45 5.40 -3.97
C ARG A 79 -0.93 4.20 -4.77
N TRP A 80 0.38 4.13 -5.00
CA TRP A 80 0.98 3.14 -5.90
C TRP A 80 1.63 1.96 -5.18
N HIS A 81 1.31 1.74 -3.90
CA HIS A 81 1.92 0.66 -3.10
C HIS A 81 1.70 -0.74 -3.71
N MET A 82 0.56 -0.97 -4.38
CA MET A 82 0.26 -2.24 -5.05
C MET A 82 1.05 -2.45 -6.35
N GLY A 83 1.75 -1.44 -6.87
CA GLY A 83 2.48 -1.52 -8.12
C GLY A 83 1.60 -2.01 -9.29
N GLN A 84 2.07 -3.04 -10.01
CA GLN A 84 1.37 -3.62 -11.16
C GLN A 84 0.12 -4.43 -10.80
N TYR A 85 -0.10 -4.69 -9.51
CA TYR A 85 -1.32 -5.35 -9.03
C TYR A 85 -2.49 -4.37 -8.91
N ASP A 86 -2.22 -3.07 -8.99
CA ASP A 86 -3.27 -2.06 -9.10
C ASP A 86 -4.06 -2.21 -10.42
N PHE A 87 -5.38 -2.13 -10.33
CA PHE A 87 -6.27 -2.30 -11.48
C PHE A 87 -6.02 -1.24 -12.56
N TYR A 88 -5.67 0.00 -12.19
CA TYR A 88 -5.34 1.07 -13.11
C TYR A 88 -3.99 0.87 -13.81
N ALA A 89 -3.02 0.25 -13.13
CA ALA A 89 -1.74 -0.11 -13.75
C ALA A 89 -1.91 -1.16 -14.86
N ARG A 90 -2.88 -2.07 -14.71
CA ARG A 90 -3.22 -3.10 -15.71
C ARG A 90 -3.93 -2.55 -16.95
N GLY A 91 -4.46 -1.33 -16.87
CA GLY A 91 -5.10 -0.63 -17.99
C GLY A 91 -4.13 -0.09 -19.06
N GLY A 92 -2.82 -0.33 -18.91
CA GLY A 92 -1.80 0.11 -19.88
C GLY A 92 -1.38 1.57 -19.75
N GLY A 93 -1.70 2.23 -18.63
CA GLY A 93 -1.27 3.59 -18.35
C GLY A 93 0.20 3.68 -17.96
N TYR A 94 0.92 4.68 -18.47
CA TYR A 94 2.30 4.99 -18.09
C TYR A 94 2.41 5.61 -16.68
N ASP A 95 1.28 5.81 -15.99
CA ASP A 95 1.22 6.53 -14.72
C ASP A 95 1.97 5.82 -13.59
N LEU A 96 1.99 4.48 -13.58
CA LEU A 96 2.78 3.72 -12.61
C LEU A 96 4.29 3.95 -12.82
N ASP A 97 4.77 3.85 -14.07
CA ASP A 97 6.18 4.07 -14.40
C ASP A 97 6.57 5.53 -14.08
N ASN A 98 5.69 6.48 -14.41
CA ASN A 98 5.87 7.88 -14.07
C ASN A 98 5.93 8.12 -12.55
N ALA A 99 5.09 7.43 -11.77
CA ALA A 99 5.10 7.54 -10.32
C ALA A 99 6.39 6.96 -9.72
N PHE A 100 6.83 5.80 -10.17
CA PHE A 100 8.07 5.16 -9.72
C PHE A 100 9.33 5.93 -10.13
N ARG A 101 9.31 6.65 -11.25
CA ARG A 101 10.38 7.60 -11.62
C ARG A 101 10.42 8.83 -10.73
N GLN A 102 9.26 9.29 -10.25
CA GLN A 102 9.14 10.52 -9.46
C GLN A 102 9.34 10.28 -7.97
N SER A 103 8.93 9.11 -7.45
CA SER A 103 8.98 8.77 -6.03
C SER A 103 9.71 7.45 -5.85
N LYS A 104 10.91 7.52 -5.25
CA LYS A 104 11.64 6.30 -4.86
C LYS A 104 10.96 5.64 -3.67
N LEU A 105 10.30 6.43 -2.80
CA LEU A 105 9.51 5.91 -1.68
C LEU A 105 8.41 4.95 -2.15
N ALA A 106 7.73 5.25 -3.27
CA ALA A 106 6.71 4.37 -3.83
C ALA A 106 7.26 3.00 -4.23
N VAL A 107 8.43 2.96 -4.87
CA VAL A 107 9.11 1.71 -5.21
C VAL A 107 9.51 0.95 -3.95
N MET A 108 10.08 1.65 -2.97
CA MET A 108 10.53 1.05 -1.71
C MET A 108 9.37 0.46 -0.92
N LEU A 109 8.26 1.18 -0.80
CA LEU A 109 7.06 0.72 -0.11
C LEU A 109 6.47 -0.51 -0.81
N HIS A 110 6.36 -0.50 -2.14
CA HIS A 110 5.89 -1.65 -2.90
C HIS A 110 6.76 -2.91 -2.65
N LEU A 111 8.08 -2.75 -2.68
CA LEU A 111 9.01 -3.84 -2.40
C LEU A 111 8.89 -4.33 -0.95
N ALA A 112 8.75 -3.41 0.01
CA ALA A 112 8.58 -3.74 1.42
C ALA A 112 7.29 -4.54 1.67
N ASP A 113 6.18 -4.12 1.09
CA ASP A 113 4.89 -4.82 1.18
C ASP A 113 4.95 -6.23 0.59
N MET A 114 5.57 -6.37 -0.59
CA MET A 114 5.81 -7.67 -1.21
C MET A 114 6.72 -8.58 -0.37
N MET A 115 7.77 -8.02 0.24
CA MET A 115 8.64 -8.78 1.15
C MET A 115 7.89 -9.22 2.41
N ALA A 116 7.08 -8.34 3.01
CA ALA A 116 6.27 -8.68 4.18
C ALA A 116 5.31 -9.83 3.85
N THR A 117 4.55 -9.70 2.76
CA THR A 117 3.55 -10.68 2.32
C THR A 117 4.16 -12.04 1.93
N HIS A 118 5.31 -12.05 1.25
CA HIS A 118 5.85 -13.29 0.67
C HIS A 118 7.01 -13.92 1.43
N PHE A 119 7.78 -13.14 2.18
CA PHE A 119 8.96 -13.64 2.91
C PHE A 119 8.73 -13.73 4.41
N ASP A 120 8.05 -12.74 5.00
CA ASP A 120 7.89 -12.67 6.45
C ASP A 120 6.62 -13.36 6.95
N GLU A 121 5.51 -13.17 6.24
CA GLU A 121 4.25 -13.85 6.53
C GLU A 121 4.36 -15.34 6.19
N ARG A 122 4.33 -16.18 7.22
CA ARG A 122 4.26 -17.63 7.06
C ARG A 122 2.80 -18.04 7.07
N GLU A 123 2.36 -18.74 6.04
CA GLU A 123 1.09 -19.47 6.05
C GLU A 123 1.07 -20.40 7.28
N GLU A 124 0.35 -20.03 8.34
CA GLU A 124 0.07 -20.99 9.40
C GLU A 124 -0.72 -22.13 8.76
N LYS A 125 -0.06 -23.29 8.60
CA LYS A 125 -0.77 -24.52 8.27
C LYS A 125 -1.84 -24.71 9.34
N LYS A 126 -3.09 -24.41 8.99
CA LYS A 126 -4.26 -24.73 9.82
C LYS A 126 -4.14 -26.19 10.23
N LYS A 127 -3.91 -26.41 11.53
CA LYS A 127 -3.94 -27.74 12.15
C LYS A 127 -5.37 -28.27 12.20
#